data_AF-A0A1V2QFP0-F1
#
_entry.id   AF-A0A1V2QFP0-F1
#
_cell.length_a   1.000
_cell.length_b   1.000
_cell.length_c   1.000
_cell.angle_alpha   90.00
_cell.angle_beta   90.00
_cell.angle_gamma   90.00
#
_symmetry.space_group_name_H-M   'P 1'
#
loop_
_entity.id
_entity.type
_entity.pdbx_description
1 polymer ?
#
loop_
_entity_poly.entity_id
_entity_poly.type
_entity_poly.pdbx_seq_one_letter_code
_entity_poly.pdbx_strand_id
1 'polypeptide(L)'
;MPEAKVFFTGTHRVRTPERTWEVIEPLLPRFGVTRVADVTGLDSLGVPVAMGVRPLARLLAVSQGKGQTALLAKVSAAMEAIEVWHAENVHPPIAFRATPAEDLNLPYRISGLVSGPGALVTDRTPLDWVNAVGMITGAVVPVPSVAVSLPRAGRPWSLPGFEWSSNGLASGNSHAEASLHALYEIIERDAVSVHPDGTSGQYVDPASITDDHCASLISSIGSGGATLTIERLPSRFGVPCYRAEVFSPDFPVAAVGTGAHLDAHVAVSRAITEAVQSRLTAIVGSRDDLPPIYQLVRLGVDEFVRRQGTLMPWDELARTAAGPFDDISAELDWVCRRVQEITSVEPLVSDLSTIDEFAVVRVLAPGTVIDIDRVHVPMR
;
A
#
# COMPACT_ATOMS: atom_id res chain seq x y z
N MET A 1 4.73 -24.64 1.93
CA MET A 1 6.11 -25.05 2.34
C MET A 1 6.72 -23.82 3.01
N PRO A 2 7.68 -23.95 3.94
CA PRO A 2 8.37 -22.79 4.46
C PRO A 2 9.02 -21.99 3.31
N GLU A 3 8.82 -20.67 3.34
CA GLU A 3 9.29 -19.69 2.38
C GLU A 3 10.24 -18.72 3.10
N ALA A 4 11.51 -19.14 3.19
CA ALA A 4 12.54 -18.36 3.86
C ALA A 4 12.79 -17.01 3.15
N LYS A 5 12.87 -15.95 3.94
CA LYS A 5 13.29 -14.63 3.48
C LYS A 5 14.77 -14.63 3.14
N VAL A 6 15.12 -14.03 2.02
CA VAL A 6 16.51 -13.96 1.53
C VAL A 6 17.01 -12.52 1.38
N PHE A 7 16.11 -11.54 1.40
CA PHE A 7 16.41 -10.13 1.26
C PHE A 7 15.70 -9.32 2.34
N PHE A 8 16.43 -8.44 3.02
CA PHE A 8 15.95 -7.72 4.21
C PHE A 8 16.14 -6.19 4.15
N THR A 9 16.83 -5.66 3.15
CA THR A 9 17.20 -4.23 3.09
C THR A 9 16.03 -3.36 2.63
N GLY A 10 15.36 -2.70 3.58
CA GLY A 10 14.20 -1.83 3.32
C GLY A 10 12.91 -2.58 2.95
N THR A 11 12.98 -3.90 2.77
CA THR A 11 11.85 -4.79 2.55
C THR A 11 12.26 -6.24 2.81
N HIS A 12 11.31 -7.09 3.17
CA HIS A 12 11.52 -8.52 3.37
C HIS A 12 10.93 -9.31 2.18
N ARG A 13 11.76 -10.11 1.51
CA ARG A 13 11.38 -10.84 0.28
C ARG A 13 11.98 -12.26 0.23
N VAL A 14 11.30 -13.18 -0.44
CA VAL A 14 11.77 -14.57 -0.72
C VAL A 14 12.67 -14.67 -1.95
N ARG A 15 12.79 -13.58 -2.71
CA ARG A 15 13.67 -13.48 -3.89
C ARG A 15 14.41 -12.16 -3.86
N THR A 16 15.68 -12.18 -4.28
CA THR A 16 16.51 -10.97 -4.42
C THR A 16 15.98 -10.07 -5.54
N PRO A 17 16.12 -8.74 -5.46
CA PRO A 17 15.64 -7.81 -6.48
C PRO A 17 16.15 -8.10 -7.89
N GLU A 18 17.41 -8.55 -8.03
CA GLU A 18 18.04 -8.90 -9.30
C GLU A 18 17.32 -10.06 -9.98
N ARG A 19 17.06 -11.13 -9.23
CA ARG A 19 16.31 -12.30 -9.71
C ARG A 19 14.85 -11.98 -9.98
N THR A 20 14.22 -11.12 -9.17
CA THR A 20 12.87 -10.64 -9.47
C THR A 20 12.85 -9.87 -10.79
N TRP A 21 13.81 -8.97 -11.01
CA TRP A 21 13.93 -8.20 -12.24
C TRP A 21 14.16 -9.08 -13.47
N GLU A 22 15.10 -10.02 -13.41
CA GLU A 22 15.38 -10.99 -14.49
C GLU A 22 14.12 -11.77 -14.93
N VAL A 23 13.23 -12.07 -13.98
CA VAL A 23 11.98 -12.78 -14.24
C VAL A 23 10.92 -11.87 -14.86
N ILE A 24 10.73 -10.66 -14.34
CA ILE A 24 9.62 -9.80 -14.76
C ILE A 24 9.93 -8.96 -16.00
N GLU A 25 11.20 -8.57 -16.22
CA GLU A 25 11.60 -7.68 -17.32
C GLU A 25 11.15 -8.19 -18.71
N PRO A 26 11.35 -9.48 -19.07
CA PRO A 26 10.88 -10.02 -20.34
C PRO A 26 9.34 -10.05 -20.46
N LEU A 27 8.64 -10.04 -19.33
CA LEU A 27 7.18 -10.15 -19.26
C LEU A 27 6.48 -8.79 -19.30
N LEU A 28 7.19 -7.68 -19.06
CA LEU A 28 6.62 -6.33 -19.03
C LEU A 28 5.73 -5.98 -20.25
N PRO A 29 6.11 -6.32 -21.49
CA PRO A 29 5.26 -6.04 -22.65
C PRO A 29 3.91 -6.77 -22.62
N ARG A 30 3.85 -7.98 -22.03
CA ARG A 30 2.59 -8.75 -21.87
C ARG A 30 1.58 -8.01 -21.00
N PHE A 31 2.07 -7.26 -20.01
CA PHE A 31 1.25 -6.44 -19.12
C PHE A 31 1.09 -4.99 -19.61
N GLY A 32 1.52 -4.70 -20.84
CA GLY A 32 1.40 -3.39 -21.46
C GLY A 32 2.33 -2.34 -20.87
N VAL A 33 3.35 -2.74 -20.09
CA VAL A 33 4.38 -1.83 -19.58
C VAL A 33 5.34 -1.53 -20.73
N THR A 34 5.34 -0.29 -21.19
CA THR A 34 6.16 0.14 -22.34
C THR A 34 7.46 0.79 -21.92
N ARG A 35 7.56 1.23 -20.66
CA ARG A 35 8.75 1.90 -20.12
C ARG A 35 8.80 1.75 -18.60
N VAL A 36 10.00 1.48 -18.09
CA VAL A 36 10.35 1.65 -16.68
C VAL A 36 11.52 2.64 -16.63
N ALA A 37 11.33 3.78 -15.95
CA ALA A 37 12.30 4.87 -15.95
C ALA A 37 12.69 5.25 -14.52
N ASP A 38 13.97 5.44 -14.29
CA ASP A 38 14.49 6.08 -13.07
C ASP A 38 14.25 7.59 -13.19
N VAL A 39 13.59 8.16 -12.19
CA VAL A 39 13.25 9.58 -12.14
C VAL A 39 13.95 10.32 -11.00
N THR A 40 14.82 9.65 -10.23
CA THR A 40 15.48 10.22 -9.04
C THR A 40 16.22 11.51 -9.32
N GLY A 41 16.87 11.63 -10.47
CA GLY A 41 17.62 12.82 -10.85
C GLY A 41 16.79 14.08 -11.07
N LEU A 42 15.46 14.00 -10.97
CA LEU A 42 14.56 15.15 -11.00
C LEU A 42 14.36 15.79 -9.63
N ASP A 43 14.74 15.11 -8.53
CA ASP A 43 14.73 15.65 -7.17
C ASP A 43 16.14 15.99 -6.66
N SER A 44 16.21 16.83 -5.63
CA SER A 44 17.43 17.16 -4.91
C SER A 44 17.76 16.17 -3.78
N LEU A 45 16.82 15.31 -3.38
CA LEU A 45 16.96 14.43 -2.21
C LEU A 45 17.78 13.15 -2.45
N GLY A 46 17.96 12.75 -3.72
CA GLY A 46 18.81 11.62 -4.09
C GLY A 46 18.32 10.22 -3.66
N VAL A 47 17.06 10.08 -3.22
CA VAL A 47 16.46 8.78 -2.88
C VAL A 47 15.91 8.10 -4.13
N PRO A 48 16.18 6.78 -4.35
CA PRO A 48 15.74 6.08 -5.56
C PRO A 48 14.21 5.98 -5.73
N VAL A 49 13.72 6.45 -6.87
CA VAL A 49 12.33 6.43 -7.29
C VAL A 49 12.27 6.18 -8.80
N ALA A 50 11.38 5.29 -9.21
CA ALA A 50 11.17 4.94 -10.61
C ALA A 50 9.68 5.05 -10.96
N MET A 51 9.39 5.03 -12.25
CA MET A 51 8.02 4.96 -12.76
C MET A 51 7.87 3.85 -13.80
N GLY A 52 6.71 3.20 -13.81
CA GLY A 52 6.30 2.19 -14.79
C GLY A 52 5.13 2.73 -15.61
N VAL A 53 5.24 2.69 -16.94
CA VAL A 53 4.25 3.33 -17.83
C VAL A 53 3.46 2.28 -18.60
N ARG A 54 2.14 2.31 -18.45
CA ARG A 54 1.14 1.52 -19.19
C ARG A 54 0.18 2.47 -19.92
N PRO A 55 0.50 2.91 -21.15
CA PRO A 55 -0.27 3.95 -21.86
C PRO A 55 -1.74 3.60 -22.11
N LEU A 56 -2.08 2.32 -22.15
CA LEU A 56 -3.43 1.81 -22.39
C LEU A 56 -4.10 1.28 -21.09
N ALA A 57 -3.57 1.64 -19.92
CA ALA A 57 -4.21 1.33 -18.65
C ALA A 57 -5.58 2.01 -18.55
N ARG A 58 -6.47 1.39 -17.79
CA ARG A 58 -7.86 1.85 -17.61
C ARG A 58 -8.03 2.68 -16.34
N LEU A 59 -7.15 2.47 -15.36
CA LEU A 59 -7.13 3.18 -14.08
C LEU A 59 -6.08 4.29 -14.09
N LEU A 60 -4.80 3.92 -14.07
CA LEU A 60 -3.67 4.85 -14.02
C LEU A 60 -2.61 4.41 -15.03
N ALA A 61 -2.20 5.35 -15.88
CA ALA A 61 -1.19 5.08 -16.91
C ALA A 61 0.23 5.00 -16.36
N VAL A 62 0.48 5.54 -15.15
CA VAL A 62 1.80 5.58 -14.54
C VAL A 62 1.73 5.06 -13.11
N SER A 63 2.41 3.94 -12.87
CA SER A 63 2.70 3.41 -11.54
C SER A 63 4.03 3.98 -11.04
N GLN A 64 4.15 4.14 -9.73
CA GLN A 64 5.36 4.68 -9.12
C GLN A 64 6.06 3.59 -8.33
N GLY A 65 7.37 3.70 -8.19
CA GLY A 65 8.17 2.72 -7.46
C GLY A 65 9.19 3.40 -6.60
N LYS A 66 9.39 2.83 -5.43
CA LYS A 66 10.32 3.35 -4.41
C LYS A 66 11.21 2.22 -3.92
N GLY A 67 12.43 2.56 -3.52
CA GLY A 67 13.35 1.57 -2.98
C GLY A 67 14.69 2.17 -2.57
N GLN A 68 15.51 1.35 -1.90
CA GLN A 68 16.83 1.78 -1.46
C GLN A 68 17.85 1.90 -2.60
N THR A 69 17.61 1.16 -3.67
CA THR A 69 18.45 1.15 -4.87
C THR A 69 17.58 1.46 -6.08
N ALA A 70 18.22 1.96 -7.14
CA ALA A 70 17.53 2.18 -8.41
C ALA A 70 16.85 0.90 -8.92
N LEU A 71 17.47 -0.27 -8.71
CA LEU A 71 16.88 -1.55 -9.09
C LEU A 71 15.61 -1.87 -8.29
N LEU A 72 15.65 -1.70 -6.96
CA LEU A 72 14.46 -1.90 -6.11
C LEU A 72 13.33 -0.95 -6.50
N ALA A 73 13.63 0.32 -6.78
CA ALA A 73 12.64 1.28 -7.23
C ALA A 73 12.02 0.85 -8.57
N LYS A 74 12.82 0.36 -9.53
CA LYS A 74 12.34 -0.18 -10.81
C LYS A 74 11.48 -1.42 -10.64
N VAL A 75 11.90 -2.37 -9.81
CA VAL A 75 11.11 -3.57 -9.49
C VAL A 75 9.78 -3.17 -8.87
N SER A 76 9.79 -2.24 -7.91
CA SER A 76 8.60 -1.70 -7.25
C SER A 76 7.62 -1.10 -8.28
N ALA A 77 8.10 -0.21 -9.16
CA ALA A 77 7.27 0.42 -10.19
C ALA A 77 6.69 -0.59 -11.20
N ALA A 78 7.49 -1.58 -11.60
CA ALA A 78 7.08 -2.61 -12.53
C ALA A 78 6.03 -3.56 -11.92
N MET A 79 6.24 -3.98 -10.67
CA MET A 79 5.33 -4.87 -9.95
C MET A 79 4.00 -4.18 -9.65
N GLU A 80 4.00 -2.89 -9.27
CA GLU A 80 2.77 -2.09 -9.14
C GLU A 80 2.01 -1.99 -10.48
N ALA A 81 2.73 -1.78 -11.60
CA ALA A 81 2.09 -1.72 -12.91
C ALA A 81 1.45 -3.06 -13.34
N ILE A 82 2.12 -4.17 -13.03
CA ILE A 82 1.61 -5.55 -13.24
C ILE A 82 0.39 -5.80 -12.37
N GLU A 83 0.44 -5.37 -11.12
CA GLU A 83 -0.63 -5.52 -10.15
C GLU A 83 -1.91 -4.80 -10.62
N VAL A 84 -1.81 -3.53 -11.02
CA VAL A 84 -2.92 -2.76 -11.58
C VAL A 84 -3.44 -3.42 -12.87
N TRP A 85 -2.57 -4.01 -13.69
CA TRP A 85 -3.02 -4.75 -14.89
C TRP A 85 -3.93 -5.91 -14.52
N HIS A 86 -3.60 -6.67 -13.48
CA HIS A 86 -4.41 -7.81 -13.04
C HIS A 86 -5.75 -7.35 -12.50
N ALA A 87 -5.79 -6.28 -11.71
CA ALA A 87 -7.06 -5.69 -11.26
C ALA A 87 -7.94 -5.24 -12.43
N GLU A 88 -7.37 -4.75 -13.53
CA GLU A 88 -8.10 -4.29 -14.71
C GLU A 88 -8.65 -5.42 -15.61
N ASN A 89 -7.94 -6.55 -15.67
CA ASN A 89 -8.13 -7.54 -16.73
C ASN A 89 -8.53 -8.93 -16.22
N VAL A 90 -8.25 -9.27 -14.96
CA VAL A 90 -8.59 -10.58 -14.39
C VAL A 90 -9.90 -10.46 -13.62
N HIS A 91 -10.90 -11.23 -14.05
CA HIS A 91 -12.19 -11.35 -13.37
C HIS A 91 -12.43 -12.80 -13.00
N PRO A 92 -12.36 -13.16 -11.71
CA PRO A 92 -12.75 -14.48 -11.26
C PRO A 92 -14.19 -14.83 -11.68
N PRO A 93 -14.51 -16.12 -11.86
CA PRO A 93 -15.85 -16.53 -12.28
C PRO A 93 -16.89 -16.16 -11.23
N ILE A 94 -18.04 -15.64 -11.70
CA ILE A 94 -19.17 -15.31 -10.84
C ILE A 94 -19.76 -16.60 -10.26
N ALA A 95 -19.71 -16.73 -8.94
CA ALA A 95 -20.28 -17.83 -8.19
C ALA A 95 -21.78 -17.64 -7.92
N PHE A 96 -22.20 -16.41 -7.60
CA PHE A 96 -23.60 -16.03 -7.38
C PHE A 96 -23.89 -14.72 -8.12
N ARG A 97 -25.01 -14.66 -8.84
CA ARG A 97 -25.37 -13.51 -9.67
C ARG A 97 -26.57 -12.78 -9.09
N ALA A 98 -26.51 -11.45 -9.04
CA ALA A 98 -27.57 -10.59 -8.54
C ALA A 98 -28.24 -11.12 -7.25
N THR A 99 -27.41 -11.56 -6.30
CA THR A 99 -27.86 -12.19 -5.05
C THR A 99 -27.66 -11.20 -3.90
N PRO A 100 -28.68 -10.94 -3.06
CA PRO A 100 -28.52 -10.22 -1.80
C PRO A 100 -27.53 -10.91 -0.84
N ALA A 101 -26.84 -10.12 -0.03
CA ALA A 101 -25.95 -10.66 1.01
C ALA A 101 -26.72 -11.44 2.08
N GLU A 102 -27.95 -11.02 2.42
CA GLU A 102 -28.77 -11.70 3.44
C GLU A 102 -29.14 -13.13 3.05
N ASP A 103 -29.09 -13.46 1.76
CA ASP A 103 -29.34 -14.80 1.22
C ASP A 103 -28.06 -15.67 1.22
N LEU A 104 -26.91 -15.07 1.47
CA LEU A 104 -25.62 -15.74 1.59
C LEU A 104 -25.25 -15.76 3.07
N ASN A 105 -25.06 -16.94 3.65
CA ASN A 105 -24.66 -17.08 5.06
C ASN A 105 -23.19 -16.67 5.26
N LEU A 106 -22.89 -15.39 5.09
CA LEU A 106 -21.55 -14.81 5.08
C LEU A 106 -21.01 -14.69 6.51
N PRO A 107 -19.70 -14.92 6.72
CA PRO A 107 -19.07 -14.74 8.03
C PRO A 107 -18.80 -13.26 8.36
N TYR A 108 -19.22 -12.33 7.50
CA TYR A 108 -18.97 -10.90 7.64
C TYR A 108 -20.16 -10.07 7.14
N ARG A 109 -20.16 -8.78 7.49
CA ARG A 109 -21.18 -7.81 7.05
C ARG A 109 -20.66 -7.04 5.84
N ILE A 110 -21.49 -6.78 4.83
CA ILE A 110 -21.06 -5.99 3.65
C ILE A 110 -20.51 -4.62 4.06
N SER A 111 -21.13 -3.97 5.05
CA SER A 111 -20.69 -2.68 5.57
C SER A 111 -19.31 -2.71 6.25
N GLY A 112 -18.76 -3.90 6.50
CA GLY A 112 -17.39 -4.08 6.97
C GLY A 112 -16.36 -4.14 5.86
N LEU A 113 -16.78 -4.16 4.58
CA LEU A 113 -15.88 -3.99 3.45
C LEU A 113 -15.67 -2.49 3.15
N VAL A 114 -14.69 -2.19 2.31
CA VAL A 114 -14.38 -0.82 1.89
C VAL A 114 -15.59 -0.18 1.19
N SER A 115 -16.20 0.78 1.88
CA SER A 115 -17.35 1.55 1.41
C SER A 115 -17.09 3.04 1.61
N GLY A 116 -17.51 3.85 0.63
CA GLY A 116 -17.34 5.29 0.65
C GLY A 116 -18.44 6.06 1.39
N PRO A 117 -18.23 7.36 1.66
CA PRO A 117 -19.28 8.24 2.14
C PRO A 117 -20.53 8.18 1.25
N GLY A 118 -21.70 8.00 1.86
CA GLY A 118 -22.97 7.92 1.13
C GLY A 118 -23.22 6.58 0.42
N ALA A 119 -22.53 5.51 0.83
CA ALA A 119 -22.80 4.17 0.31
C ALA A 119 -24.28 3.77 0.46
N LEU A 120 -24.89 3.35 -0.65
CA LEU A 120 -26.30 2.90 -0.71
C LEU A 120 -26.44 1.38 -0.77
N VAL A 121 -25.31 0.67 -0.74
CA VAL A 121 -25.30 -0.80 -0.71
C VAL A 121 -25.69 -1.27 0.69
N THR A 122 -26.64 -2.20 0.73
CA THR A 122 -27.13 -2.86 1.95
C THR A 122 -27.04 -4.38 1.77
N ASP A 123 -27.30 -5.15 2.82
CA ASP A 123 -27.35 -6.62 2.70
C ASP A 123 -28.47 -7.10 1.76
N ARG A 124 -29.44 -6.24 1.44
CA ARG A 124 -30.55 -6.52 0.52
C ARG A 124 -30.22 -6.19 -0.93
N THR A 125 -29.11 -5.50 -1.17
CA THR A 125 -28.73 -5.06 -2.51
C THR A 125 -28.27 -6.27 -3.32
N PRO A 126 -28.88 -6.57 -4.49
CA PRO A 126 -28.44 -7.65 -5.35
C PRO A 126 -27.05 -7.34 -5.93
N LEU A 127 -26.08 -8.23 -5.68
CA LEU A 127 -24.70 -8.10 -6.15
C LEU A 127 -24.25 -9.37 -6.88
N ASP A 128 -23.21 -9.22 -7.70
CA ASP A 128 -22.48 -10.35 -8.28
C ASP A 128 -21.30 -10.73 -7.37
N TRP A 129 -21.14 -12.02 -7.10
CA TRP A 129 -20.21 -12.57 -6.13
C TRP A 129 -19.20 -13.48 -6.79
N VAL A 130 -17.95 -13.42 -6.33
CA VAL A 130 -16.87 -14.35 -6.69
C VAL A 130 -16.41 -15.11 -5.45
N ASN A 131 -15.76 -16.25 -5.64
CA ASN A 131 -15.20 -16.99 -4.53
C ASN A 131 -13.84 -16.41 -4.12
N ALA A 132 -13.71 -16.08 -2.84
CA ALA A 132 -12.43 -15.88 -2.15
C ALA A 132 -12.19 -17.05 -1.19
N VAL A 133 -11.01 -17.08 -0.58
CA VAL A 133 -10.59 -18.11 0.38
C VAL A 133 -10.25 -17.45 1.71
N GLY A 134 -10.77 -18.00 2.81
CA GLY A 134 -10.35 -17.62 4.17
C GLY A 134 -8.89 -17.99 4.38
N MET A 135 -8.06 -17.01 4.74
CA MET A 135 -6.60 -17.18 4.79
C MET A 135 -6.11 -18.04 5.97
N ILE A 136 -6.96 -18.33 6.94
CA ILE A 136 -6.68 -19.20 8.08
C ILE A 136 -7.36 -20.56 7.89
N THR A 137 -8.65 -20.55 7.56
CA THR A 137 -9.46 -21.79 7.50
C THR A 137 -9.39 -22.49 6.15
N GLY A 138 -8.99 -21.78 5.08
CA GLY A 138 -9.09 -22.27 3.71
C GLY A 138 -10.53 -22.37 3.19
N ALA A 139 -11.52 -21.88 3.94
CA ALA A 139 -12.91 -21.96 3.54
C ALA A 139 -13.20 -21.07 2.32
N VAL A 140 -14.02 -21.57 1.39
CA VAL A 140 -14.50 -20.76 0.27
C VAL A 140 -15.56 -19.80 0.80
N VAL A 141 -15.33 -18.50 0.65
CA VAL A 141 -16.23 -17.44 1.11
C VAL A 141 -16.59 -16.54 -0.08
N PRO A 142 -17.88 -16.37 -0.41
CA PRO A 142 -18.29 -15.45 -1.46
C PRO A 142 -17.97 -14.01 -1.06
N VAL A 143 -17.40 -13.23 -1.98
CA VAL A 143 -17.17 -11.79 -1.83
C VAL A 143 -17.74 -11.03 -3.02
N PRO A 144 -18.16 -9.75 -2.86
CA PRO A 144 -18.64 -8.96 -3.98
C PRO A 144 -17.55 -8.88 -5.06
N SER A 145 -17.88 -9.21 -6.30
CA SER A 145 -16.98 -9.09 -7.46
C SER A 145 -16.34 -7.70 -7.56
N VAL A 146 -17.11 -6.67 -7.17
CA VAL A 146 -16.68 -5.28 -7.16
C VAL A 146 -15.69 -4.92 -6.04
N ALA A 147 -15.45 -5.81 -5.08
CA ALA A 147 -14.38 -5.65 -4.10
C ALA A 147 -13.05 -6.25 -4.61
N VAL A 148 -13.11 -7.06 -5.68
CA VAL A 148 -11.98 -7.87 -6.16
C VAL A 148 -11.31 -7.29 -7.41
N SER A 149 -12.09 -7.02 -8.48
CA SER A 149 -11.53 -6.71 -9.81
C SER A 149 -12.24 -5.57 -10.48
N LEU A 150 -11.49 -4.61 -11.05
CA LEU A 150 -12.06 -3.42 -11.66
C LEU A 150 -13.18 -3.77 -12.64
N PRO A 151 -14.27 -3.00 -12.63
CA PRO A 151 -15.46 -3.34 -13.39
C PRO A 151 -15.13 -3.35 -14.88
N ARG A 152 -15.70 -4.28 -15.64
CA ARG A 152 -15.48 -4.34 -17.09
C ARG A 152 -15.99 -3.07 -17.77
N ALA A 153 -15.31 -2.65 -18.84
CA ALA A 153 -15.79 -1.55 -19.66
C ALA A 153 -17.18 -1.88 -20.23
N GLY A 154 -18.08 -0.91 -20.27
CA GLY A 154 -19.45 -1.10 -20.75
C GLY A 154 -20.41 -1.79 -19.77
N ARG A 155 -20.03 -1.94 -18.49
CA ARG A 155 -20.95 -2.42 -17.44
C ARG A 155 -22.18 -1.47 -17.31
N PRO A 156 -23.39 -2.02 -17.08
CA PRO A 156 -24.55 -1.20 -16.73
C PRO A 156 -24.30 -0.40 -15.45
N TRP A 157 -24.98 0.73 -15.29
CA TRP A 157 -24.93 1.49 -14.04
C TRP A 157 -25.25 0.58 -12.84
N SER A 158 -24.48 0.72 -11.76
CA SER A 158 -24.70 0.01 -10.50
C SER A 158 -24.86 1.01 -9.36
N LEU A 159 -25.57 0.62 -8.31
CA LEU A 159 -25.73 1.44 -7.11
C LEU A 159 -24.37 1.87 -6.54
N PRO A 160 -24.18 3.14 -6.17
CA PRO A 160 -23.02 3.60 -5.43
C PRO A 160 -22.94 2.91 -4.07
N GLY A 161 -21.76 2.44 -3.66
CA GLY A 161 -21.55 1.99 -2.29
C GLY A 161 -20.33 1.13 -2.01
N PHE A 162 -19.64 0.67 -3.06
CA PHE A 162 -18.25 0.25 -2.93
C PHE A 162 -17.37 1.27 -3.63
N GLU A 163 -16.30 1.67 -2.97
CA GLU A 163 -15.27 2.48 -3.60
C GLU A 163 -14.20 1.59 -4.19
N TRP A 164 -13.80 1.95 -5.40
CA TRP A 164 -12.68 1.30 -6.06
C TRP A 164 -11.40 1.91 -5.54
N SER A 165 -10.61 1.09 -4.84
CA SER A 165 -9.26 1.43 -4.42
C SER A 165 -8.33 0.25 -4.68
N SER A 166 -7.03 0.54 -4.77
CA SER A 166 -5.98 -0.49 -4.76
C SER A 166 -5.80 -1.15 -3.40
N ASN A 167 -6.50 -0.71 -2.34
CA ASN A 167 -6.32 -1.23 -0.99
C ASN A 167 -6.40 -2.76 -0.92
N GLY A 168 -5.32 -3.39 -0.49
CA GLY A 168 -5.22 -4.85 -0.38
C GLY A 168 -5.01 -5.59 -1.70
N LEU A 169 -4.81 -4.86 -2.80
CA LEU A 169 -4.22 -5.43 -4.01
C LEU A 169 -2.70 -5.48 -3.80
N ALA A 170 -2.07 -6.60 -4.13
CA ALA A 170 -0.62 -6.71 -4.02
C ALA A 170 -0.07 -7.75 -4.98
N SER A 171 1.16 -7.53 -5.41
CA SER A 171 1.98 -8.52 -6.10
C SER A 171 3.19 -8.93 -5.26
N GLY A 172 3.73 -10.12 -5.53
CA GLY A 172 4.87 -10.66 -4.81
C GLY A 172 5.49 -11.86 -5.52
N ASN A 173 6.70 -12.24 -5.13
CA ASN A 173 7.42 -13.38 -5.70
C ASN A 173 6.75 -14.73 -5.40
N SER A 174 5.83 -14.75 -4.44
CA SER A 174 4.99 -15.88 -4.08
C SER A 174 3.63 -15.38 -3.59
N HIS A 175 2.65 -16.30 -3.50
CA HIS A 175 1.33 -15.97 -2.98
C HIS A 175 1.38 -15.48 -1.52
N ALA A 176 2.23 -16.08 -0.69
CA ALA A 176 2.39 -15.68 0.70
C ALA A 176 3.00 -14.28 0.82
N GLU A 177 4.01 -13.96 0.01
CA GLU A 177 4.63 -12.63 -0.03
C GLU A 177 3.64 -11.55 -0.48
N ALA A 178 2.89 -11.81 -1.56
CA ALA A 178 1.86 -10.88 -2.05
C ALA A 178 0.77 -10.66 -1.00
N SER A 179 0.28 -11.74 -0.39
CA SER A 179 -0.76 -11.68 0.64
C SER A 179 -0.33 -10.92 1.90
N LEU A 180 0.90 -11.14 2.35
CA LEU A 180 1.47 -10.43 3.49
C LEU A 180 1.62 -8.93 3.18
N HIS A 181 2.05 -8.59 1.96
CA HIS A 181 2.15 -7.21 1.53
C HIS A 181 0.78 -6.50 1.52
N ALA A 182 -0.24 -7.15 0.96
CA ALA A 182 -1.60 -6.63 0.96
C ALA A 182 -2.15 -6.41 2.37
N LEU A 183 -1.88 -7.33 3.32
CA LEU A 183 -2.31 -7.16 4.72
C LEU A 183 -1.61 -6.00 5.41
N TYR A 184 -0.30 -5.81 5.16
CA TYR A 184 0.41 -4.66 5.70
C TYR A 184 -0.15 -3.35 5.17
N GLU A 185 -0.48 -3.28 3.88
CA GLU A 185 -1.14 -2.10 3.31
C GLU A 185 -2.51 -1.86 3.97
N ILE A 186 -3.35 -2.88 4.12
CA ILE A 186 -4.66 -2.74 4.77
C ILE A 186 -4.51 -2.23 6.21
N ILE A 187 -3.58 -2.78 6.98
CA ILE A 187 -3.29 -2.37 8.37
C ILE A 187 -2.80 -0.93 8.43
N GLU A 188 -1.95 -0.53 7.48
CA GLU A 188 -1.48 0.84 7.32
C GLU A 188 -2.65 1.80 7.07
N ARG A 189 -3.50 1.48 6.09
CA ARG A 189 -4.67 2.31 5.74
C ARG A 189 -5.68 2.40 6.89
N ASP A 190 -5.86 1.36 7.69
CA ASP A 190 -6.68 1.39 8.91
C ASP A 190 -6.12 2.39 9.92
N ALA A 191 -4.81 2.31 10.22
CA ALA A 191 -4.16 3.23 11.16
C ALA A 191 -4.23 4.69 10.70
N VAL A 192 -3.98 4.94 9.41
CA VAL A 192 -4.04 6.27 8.80
C VAL A 192 -5.47 6.82 8.81
N SER A 193 -6.47 6.00 8.52
CA SER A 193 -7.87 6.47 8.46
C SER A 193 -8.43 6.82 9.84
N VAL A 194 -7.94 6.16 10.90
CA VAL A 194 -8.30 6.48 12.29
C VAL A 194 -7.52 7.71 12.81
N HIS A 195 -6.30 7.91 12.32
CA HIS A 195 -5.42 9.02 12.71
C HIS A 195 -5.02 9.89 11.51
N PRO A 196 -5.98 10.45 10.76
CA PRO A 196 -5.69 11.10 9.50
C PRO A 196 -4.71 12.24 9.69
N ASP A 197 -4.97 13.10 10.67
CA ASP A 197 -4.21 14.30 10.94
C ASP A 197 -2.91 14.05 11.73
N GLY A 198 -2.48 12.80 11.96
CA GLY A 198 -1.25 12.46 12.68
C GLY A 198 -1.11 13.16 14.04
N THR A 199 -1.95 12.75 14.99
CA THR A 199 -2.18 13.46 16.26
C THR A 199 -1.75 12.67 17.49
N SER A 200 -0.90 11.64 17.33
CA SER A 200 -0.37 10.89 18.47
C SER A 200 0.45 11.79 19.41
N GLY A 201 1.06 12.85 18.85
CA GLY A 201 1.99 13.75 19.56
C GLY A 201 3.36 13.12 19.84
N GLN A 202 3.59 11.88 19.38
CA GLN A 202 4.82 11.11 19.58
C GLN A 202 5.63 11.06 18.29
N TYR A 203 6.63 11.92 18.21
CA TYR A 203 7.52 12.00 17.07
C TYR A 203 8.79 11.21 17.34
N VAL A 204 9.29 10.50 16.34
CA VAL A 204 10.58 9.83 16.41
C VAL A 204 11.67 10.89 16.23
N ASP A 205 12.68 10.90 17.09
CA ASP A 205 13.93 11.62 16.83
C ASP A 205 14.70 10.90 15.71
N PRO A 206 14.82 11.47 14.50
CA PRO A 206 15.51 10.80 13.40
C PRO A 206 16.98 10.49 13.70
N ALA A 207 17.62 11.28 14.57
CA ALA A 207 19.01 11.06 14.96
C ALA A 207 19.20 9.82 15.86
N SER A 208 18.13 9.31 16.45
CA SER A 208 18.15 8.11 17.29
C SER A 208 18.01 6.80 16.50
N ILE A 209 17.72 6.87 15.20
CA ILE A 209 17.65 5.69 14.33
C ILE A 209 19.06 5.31 13.87
N THR A 210 19.59 4.20 14.39
CA THR A 210 20.97 3.73 14.14
C THR A 210 21.09 2.66 13.07
N ASP A 211 19.97 2.19 12.51
CA ASP A 211 19.96 1.31 11.35
C ASP A 211 20.58 2.02 10.14
N ASP A 212 21.64 1.43 9.58
CA ASP A 212 22.44 2.01 8.49
C ASP A 212 21.57 2.42 7.29
N HIS A 213 20.56 1.59 6.99
CA HIS A 213 19.66 1.81 5.87
C HIS A 213 18.76 3.03 6.08
N CYS A 214 18.05 3.10 7.20
CA CYS A 214 17.23 4.27 7.55
C CYS A 214 18.08 5.54 7.72
N ALA A 215 19.24 5.43 8.38
CA ALA A 215 20.16 6.54 8.57
C ALA A 215 20.64 7.13 7.24
N SER A 216 20.91 6.29 6.24
CA SER A 216 21.27 6.76 4.90
C SER A 216 20.17 7.59 4.23
N LEU A 217 18.91 7.15 4.32
CA LEU A 217 17.76 7.88 3.78
C LEU A 217 17.59 9.23 4.47
N ILE A 218 17.68 9.27 5.80
CA ILE A 218 17.58 10.49 6.61
C ILE A 218 18.70 11.46 6.24
N SER A 219 19.93 10.97 6.12
CA SER A 219 21.09 11.76 5.72
C SER A 219 20.93 12.35 4.32
N SER A 220 20.44 11.56 3.35
CA SER A 220 20.18 12.04 1.99
C SER A 220 19.15 13.17 1.97
N ILE A 221 18.04 13.02 2.69
CA ILE A 221 16.99 14.06 2.78
C ILE A 221 17.55 15.35 3.42
N GLY A 222 18.28 15.23 4.54
CA GLY A 222 18.89 16.38 5.21
C GLY A 222 19.95 17.09 4.36
N SER A 223 20.78 16.32 3.64
CA SER A 223 21.79 16.87 2.73
C SER A 223 21.18 17.57 1.52
N GLY A 224 19.99 17.14 1.09
CA GLY A 224 19.17 17.79 0.06
C GLY A 224 18.46 19.07 0.52
N GLY A 225 18.64 19.49 1.77
CA GLY A 225 18.05 20.72 2.31
C GLY A 225 16.57 20.58 2.72
N ALA A 226 16.07 19.35 2.85
CA ALA A 226 14.72 19.07 3.32
C ALA A 226 14.68 18.73 4.81
N THR A 227 13.56 19.04 5.43
CA THR A 227 13.20 18.62 6.80
C THR A 227 12.39 17.34 6.73
N LEU A 228 12.68 16.41 7.64
CA LEU A 228 11.96 15.15 7.80
C LEU A 228 11.33 15.11 9.20
N THR A 229 10.02 14.89 9.26
CA THR A 229 9.29 14.59 10.50
C THR A 229 8.79 13.16 10.42
N ILE A 230 8.96 12.38 11.49
CA ILE A 230 8.48 11.00 11.57
C ILE A 230 7.59 10.87 12.80
N GLU A 231 6.39 10.33 12.60
CA GLU A 231 5.41 10.08 13.66
C GLU A 231 5.08 8.58 13.72
N ARG A 232 4.94 8.03 14.94
CA ARG A 232 4.39 6.69 15.15
C ARG A 232 2.86 6.77 15.18
N LEU A 233 2.19 6.15 14.21
CA LEU A 233 0.73 6.06 14.22
C LEU A 233 0.28 4.92 15.15
N PRO A 234 -0.68 5.14 16.06
CA PRO A 234 -1.29 4.05 16.81
C PRO A 234 -1.91 3.03 15.85
N SER A 235 -1.64 1.74 16.09
CA SER A 235 -2.22 0.64 15.32
C SER A 235 -2.80 -0.39 16.28
N ARG A 236 -4.11 -0.64 16.18
CA ARG A 236 -4.83 -1.61 17.01
C ARG A 236 -4.39 -3.07 16.78
N PHE A 237 -3.68 -3.33 15.69
CA PHE A 237 -3.14 -4.66 15.37
C PHE A 237 -1.80 -4.94 16.07
N GLY A 238 -1.17 -3.93 16.66
CA GLY A 238 0.16 -4.07 17.25
C GLY A 238 1.29 -4.19 16.21
N VAL A 239 1.01 -3.81 14.97
CA VAL A 239 2.00 -3.72 13.88
C VAL A 239 2.57 -2.29 13.83
N PRO A 240 3.91 -2.13 13.78
CA PRO A 240 4.54 -0.86 13.48
C PRO A 240 4.00 -0.20 12.21
N CYS A 241 3.66 1.08 12.35
CA CYS A 241 3.05 1.95 11.36
C CYS A 241 3.54 3.37 11.63
N TYR A 242 4.17 3.97 10.64
CA TYR A 242 4.76 5.31 10.73
C TYR A 242 4.21 6.20 9.64
N ARG A 243 4.24 7.50 9.92
CA ARG A 243 3.96 8.57 8.97
C ARG A 243 5.19 9.45 8.87
N ALA A 244 5.67 9.67 7.67
CA ALA A 244 6.78 10.56 7.38
C ALA A 244 6.29 11.77 6.60
N GLU A 245 6.78 12.95 6.95
CA GLU A 245 6.58 14.19 6.19
C GLU A 245 7.93 14.74 5.76
N VAL A 246 8.07 15.01 4.46
CA VAL A 246 9.23 15.65 3.87
C VAL A 246 8.81 17.03 3.37
N PHE A 247 9.52 18.06 3.83
CA PHE A 247 9.26 19.45 3.43
C PHE A 247 10.57 20.14 3.06
N SER A 248 10.55 20.97 2.01
CA SER A 248 11.66 21.85 1.68
C SER A 248 11.17 23.15 1.04
N PRO A 249 11.88 24.28 1.23
CA PRO A 249 11.45 25.55 0.65
C PRO A 249 11.39 25.59 -0.89
N ASP A 250 12.16 24.75 -1.59
CA ASP A 250 12.17 24.65 -3.05
C ASP A 250 10.94 23.92 -3.62
N PHE A 251 10.19 23.22 -2.78
CA PHE A 251 8.92 22.58 -3.09
C PHE A 251 8.04 22.72 -1.84
N PRO A 252 7.37 23.88 -1.69
CA PRO A 252 6.71 24.29 -0.45
C PRO A 252 5.36 23.58 -0.25
N VAL A 253 5.36 22.25 -0.38
CA VAL A 253 4.25 21.37 -0.03
C VAL A 253 4.82 20.17 0.71
N ALA A 254 4.25 19.87 1.89
CA ALA A 254 4.64 18.71 2.66
C ALA A 254 4.25 17.44 1.89
N ALA A 255 5.26 16.66 1.51
CA ALA A 255 5.05 15.34 0.93
C ALA A 255 4.95 14.31 2.05
N VAL A 256 3.88 13.52 2.03
CA VAL A 256 3.54 12.58 3.09
C VAL A 256 3.70 11.16 2.57
N GLY A 257 4.21 10.28 3.42
CA GLY A 257 4.26 8.84 3.19
C GLY A 257 3.95 8.07 4.45
N THR A 258 3.38 6.87 4.28
CA THR A 258 3.05 5.97 5.38
C THR A 258 3.67 4.60 5.16
N GLY A 259 3.81 3.83 6.21
CA GLY A 259 4.47 2.53 6.12
C GLY A 259 4.14 1.67 7.32
N ALA A 260 3.56 0.49 7.08
CA ALA A 260 3.39 -0.55 8.09
C ALA A 260 4.19 -1.82 7.79
N HIS A 261 4.76 -2.43 8.83
CA HIS A 261 5.49 -3.70 8.78
C HIS A 261 5.78 -4.21 10.20
N LEU A 262 5.92 -5.53 10.44
CA LEU A 262 6.26 -6.04 11.77
C LEU A 262 7.68 -5.67 12.22
N ASP A 263 8.59 -5.55 11.28
CA ASP A 263 9.88 -4.90 11.47
C ASP A 263 9.72 -3.37 11.40
N ALA A 264 10.00 -2.69 12.50
CA ALA A 264 9.85 -1.25 12.62
C ALA A 264 10.78 -0.46 11.68
N HIS A 265 12.00 -0.95 11.41
CA HIS A 265 12.93 -0.31 10.49
C HIS A 265 12.40 -0.38 9.05
N VAL A 266 11.82 -1.51 8.66
CA VAL A 266 11.14 -1.64 7.37
C VAL A 266 9.93 -0.70 7.31
N ALA A 267 9.12 -0.63 8.37
CA ALA A 267 7.94 0.24 8.41
C ALA A 267 8.30 1.73 8.25
N VAL A 268 9.29 2.23 9.00
CA VAL A 268 9.74 3.63 8.89
C VAL A 268 10.42 3.92 7.57
N SER A 269 11.22 2.98 7.05
CA SER A 269 11.83 3.13 5.72
C SER A 269 10.77 3.26 4.62
N ARG A 270 9.70 2.45 4.67
CA ARG A 270 8.57 2.56 3.74
C ARG A 270 7.91 3.93 3.81
N ALA A 271 7.64 4.43 5.02
CA ALA A 271 7.06 5.76 5.20
C ALA A 271 7.95 6.87 4.60
N ILE A 272 9.26 6.84 4.88
CA ILE A 272 10.22 7.83 4.36
C ILE A 272 10.29 7.77 2.83
N THR A 273 10.47 6.57 2.27
CA THR A 273 10.58 6.38 0.81
C THR A 273 9.27 6.71 0.09
N GLU A 274 8.12 6.50 0.71
CA GLU A 274 6.81 6.92 0.17
C GLU A 274 6.65 8.43 0.18
N ALA A 275 7.11 9.12 1.22
CA ALA A 275 7.08 10.58 1.26
C ALA A 275 7.93 11.19 0.13
N VAL A 276 9.13 10.66 -0.10
CA VAL A 276 9.99 11.11 -1.22
C VAL A 276 9.38 10.75 -2.58
N GLN A 277 8.81 9.55 -2.72
CA GLN A 277 8.09 9.17 -3.93
C GLN A 277 6.89 10.08 -4.21
N SER A 278 6.11 10.46 -3.19
CA SER A 278 4.97 11.37 -3.29
C SER A 278 5.40 12.74 -3.80
N ARG A 279 6.47 13.30 -3.21
CA ARG A 279 7.12 14.53 -3.69
C ARG A 279 7.52 14.42 -5.15
N LEU A 280 8.27 13.38 -5.50
CA LEU A 280 8.82 13.25 -6.85
C LEU A 280 7.75 12.97 -7.90
N THR A 281 6.67 12.30 -7.52
CA THR A 281 5.48 12.11 -8.38
C THR A 281 4.90 13.47 -8.78
N ALA A 282 4.84 14.43 -7.86
CA ALA A 282 4.40 15.78 -8.15
C ALA A 282 5.44 16.59 -8.96
N ILE A 283 6.74 16.41 -8.72
CA ILE A 283 7.80 17.05 -9.52
C ILE A 283 7.76 16.58 -10.98
N VAL A 284 7.64 15.27 -11.20
CA VAL A 284 7.57 14.66 -12.53
C VAL A 284 6.30 15.08 -13.26
N GLY A 285 5.18 15.17 -12.53
CA GLY A 285 3.87 15.55 -13.05
C GLY A 285 3.30 14.67 -14.14
N SER A 286 3.60 13.37 -14.06
CA SER A 286 3.10 12.36 -14.99
C SER A 286 1.78 11.71 -14.57
N ARG A 287 1.18 12.12 -13.45
CA ARG A 287 -0.07 11.57 -12.90
C ARG A 287 -1.23 12.56 -13.06
N ASP A 288 -2.34 12.07 -13.56
CA ASP A 288 -3.57 12.84 -13.80
C ASP A 288 -4.46 12.98 -12.57
N ASP A 289 -4.24 12.13 -11.55
CA ASP A 289 -5.02 12.06 -10.31
C ASP A 289 -4.40 12.86 -9.17
N LEU A 290 -3.38 13.67 -9.45
CA LEU A 290 -2.77 14.51 -8.44
C LEU A 290 -3.77 15.57 -7.96
N PRO A 291 -3.82 15.82 -6.63
CA PRO A 291 -4.56 16.95 -6.08
C PRO A 291 -4.02 18.27 -6.65
N PRO A 292 -4.65 19.44 -6.39
CA PRO A 292 -4.19 20.74 -6.90
C PRO A 292 -2.86 21.22 -6.27
N ILE A 293 -1.92 20.30 -6.04
CA ILE A 293 -0.58 20.51 -5.50
C ILE A 293 0.19 21.57 -6.28
N TYR A 294 0.06 21.64 -7.60
CA TYR A 294 0.72 22.68 -8.40
C TYR A 294 0.22 24.09 -8.09
N GLN A 295 -1.05 24.22 -7.70
CA GLN A 295 -1.58 25.50 -7.23
C GLN A 295 -0.97 25.87 -5.88
N LEU A 296 -0.85 24.90 -4.96
CA LEU A 296 -0.21 25.10 -3.65
C LEU A 296 1.28 25.46 -3.79
N VAL A 297 2.02 24.72 -4.62
CA VAL A 297 3.42 25.00 -4.96
C VAL A 297 3.57 26.41 -5.54
N ARG A 298 2.69 26.83 -6.45
CA ARG A 298 2.72 28.18 -7.06
C ARG A 298 2.38 29.30 -6.09
N LEU A 299 1.43 29.07 -5.18
CA LEU A 299 0.99 30.07 -4.21
C LEU A 299 1.97 30.23 -3.05
N GLY A 300 2.89 29.27 -2.87
CA GLY A 300 3.87 29.32 -1.79
C GLY A 300 3.18 29.29 -0.43
N VAL A 301 2.32 28.28 -0.21
CA VAL A 301 1.67 28.15 1.09
C VAL A 301 2.72 27.71 2.10
N ASP A 302 3.13 28.63 2.99
CA ASP A 302 4.07 28.40 4.11
C ASP A 302 3.50 27.47 5.20
N GLU A 303 2.54 26.61 4.86
CA GLU A 303 1.80 25.77 5.79
C GLU A 303 2.58 24.50 6.18
N PHE A 304 3.91 24.59 6.22
CA PHE A 304 4.64 23.71 7.12
C PHE A 304 4.43 24.19 8.54
N VAL A 305 3.24 23.90 9.07
CA VAL A 305 3.01 23.94 10.50
C VAL A 305 3.89 22.85 11.08
N ARG A 306 5.06 23.22 11.62
CA ARG A 306 5.87 22.32 12.45
C ARG A 306 4.95 21.78 13.52
N ARG A 307 4.54 20.52 13.36
CA ARG A 307 3.65 19.89 14.30
C ARG A 307 4.35 19.82 15.65
N GLN A 308 3.70 20.36 16.67
CA GLN A 308 4.24 20.36 18.02
C GLN A 308 4.02 18.99 18.64
N GLY A 309 5.05 18.46 19.30
CA GLY A 309 5.00 17.20 20.01
C GLY A 309 6.34 16.86 20.63
N THR A 310 6.41 15.71 21.28
CA THR A 310 7.64 15.26 21.95
C THR A 310 8.45 14.39 21.00
N LEU A 311 9.74 14.72 20.84
CA LEU A 311 10.70 13.83 20.19
C LEU A 311 11.07 12.71 21.16
N MET A 312 10.89 11.48 20.71
CA MET A 312 11.11 10.25 21.45
C MET A 312 12.26 9.47 20.82
N PRO A 313 13.09 8.79 21.62
CA PRO A 313 14.10 7.87 21.11
C PRO A 313 13.47 6.72 20.31
N TRP A 314 14.17 6.27 19.27
CA TRP A 314 13.73 5.19 18.38
C TRP A 314 13.30 3.93 19.14
N ASP A 315 14.10 3.45 20.09
CA ASP A 315 13.85 2.22 20.85
C ASP A 315 12.53 2.24 21.65
N GLU A 316 12.03 3.42 21.99
CA GLU A 316 10.74 3.57 22.67
C GLU A 316 9.56 3.37 21.71
N LEU A 317 9.70 3.79 20.45
CA LEU A 317 8.64 3.75 19.43
C LEU A 317 8.78 2.60 18.42
N ALA A 318 9.91 1.90 18.40
CA ALA A 318 10.21 0.76 17.53
C ALA A 318 9.59 -0.57 18.00
N ARG A 319 8.91 -0.59 19.15
CA ARG A 319 8.37 -1.82 19.74
C ARG A 319 7.29 -2.43 18.86
N THR A 320 7.37 -3.74 18.70
CA THR A 320 6.43 -4.57 17.94
C THR A 320 5.77 -5.61 18.83
N ALA A 321 4.56 -6.04 18.47
CA ALA A 321 3.82 -7.05 19.22
C ALA A 321 4.29 -8.49 18.95
N ALA A 322 5.22 -8.70 18.02
CA ALA A 322 5.75 -10.00 17.63
C ALA A 322 7.28 -10.02 17.59
N GLY A 323 7.88 -11.20 17.68
CA GLY A 323 9.31 -11.39 17.40
C GLY A 323 9.61 -11.36 15.88
N PRO A 324 10.90 -11.40 15.49
CA PRO A 324 11.27 -11.51 14.09
C PRO A 324 10.82 -12.86 13.50
N PHE A 325 10.49 -12.85 12.21
CA PHE A 325 10.16 -14.05 11.44
C PHE A 325 11.16 -14.19 10.30
N ASP A 326 11.79 -15.34 10.16
CA ASP A 326 12.65 -15.65 9.01
C ASP A 326 11.87 -16.25 7.83
N ASP A 327 10.61 -16.63 8.08
CA ASP A 327 9.72 -17.31 7.13
C ASP A 327 8.49 -16.45 6.84
N ILE A 328 8.21 -16.18 5.56
CA ILE A 328 7.08 -15.35 5.15
C ILE A 328 5.73 -15.99 5.50
N SER A 329 5.61 -17.32 5.38
CA SER A 329 4.34 -18.00 5.66
C SER A 329 3.99 -17.95 7.15
N ALA A 330 4.97 -18.14 8.04
CA ALA A 330 4.78 -18.03 9.48
C ALA A 330 4.41 -16.60 9.91
N GLU A 331 5.03 -15.58 9.28
CA GLU A 331 4.67 -14.18 9.50
C GLU A 331 3.24 -13.88 9.02
N LEU A 332 2.88 -14.36 7.82
CA LEU A 332 1.54 -14.23 7.27
C LEU A 332 0.49 -14.84 8.20
N ASP A 333 0.71 -16.07 8.68
CA ASP A 333 -0.18 -16.74 9.61
C ASP A 333 -0.40 -15.92 10.90
N TRP A 334 0.67 -15.32 11.43
CA TRP A 334 0.57 -14.46 12.61
C TRP A 334 -0.25 -13.21 12.33
N VAL A 335 0.00 -12.52 11.22
CA VAL A 335 -0.73 -11.30 10.83
C VAL A 335 -2.21 -11.62 10.57
N CYS A 336 -2.52 -12.71 9.88
CA CYS A 336 -3.90 -13.15 9.64
C CYS A 336 -4.66 -13.38 10.95
N ARG A 337 -4.06 -14.11 11.90
CA ARG A 337 -4.67 -14.35 13.21
C ARG A 337 -4.86 -13.06 13.99
N ARG A 338 -3.89 -12.15 13.95
CA ARG A 338 -4.01 -10.85 14.60
C ARG A 338 -5.14 -10.00 14.01
N VAL A 339 -5.31 -10.00 12.69
CA VAL A 339 -6.45 -9.33 12.06
C VAL A 339 -7.76 -9.97 12.53
N GLN A 340 -7.87 -11.31 12.49
CA GLN A 340 -9.06 -12.04 12.95
C GLN A 340 -9.40 -11.76 14.41
N GLU A 341 -8.41 -11.72 15.31
CA GLU A 341 -8.60 -11.41 16.73
C GLU A 341 -9.25 -10.04 16.95
N ILE A 342 -8.89 -9.04 16.11
CA ILE A 342 -9.35 -7.66 16.25
C ILE A 342 -10.67 -7.41 15.50
N THR A 343 -10.85 -7.98 14.31
CA THR A 343 -12.03 -7.76 13.47
C THR A 343 -13.12 -8.81 13.65
N SER A 344 -12.83 -9.90 14.36
CA SER A 344 -13.66 -11.12 14.47
C SER A 344 -13.87 -11.88 13.15
N VAL A 345 -13.22 -11.47 12.06
CA VAL A 345 -13.33 -12.09 10.73
C VAL A 345 -11.93 -12.32 10.21
N GLU A 346 -11.64 -13.55 9.75
CA GLU A 346 -10.35 -13.80 9.10
C GLU A 346 -10.24 -13.01 7.78
N PRO A 347 -9.03 -12.59 7.39
CA PRO A 347 -8.81 -12.05 6.06
C PRO A 347 -9.20 -13.06 4.96
N LEU A 348 -9.72 -12.53 3.86
CA LEU A 348 -10.11 -13.29 2.68
C LEU A 348 -9.19 -12.92 1.53
N VAL A 349 -8.77 -13.90 0.73
CA VAL A 349 -7.91 -13.68 -0.44
C VAL A 349 -8.56 -14.18 -1.71
N SER A 350 -8.46 -13.39 -2.77
CA SER A 350 -8.76 -13.80 -4.14
C SER A 350 -7.46 -13.80 -4.95
N ASP A 351 -7.11 -14.95 -5.51
CA ASP A 351 -5.95 -15.09 -6.37
C ASP A 351 -6.28 -14.56 -7.77
N LEU A 352 -5.50 -13.59 -8.23
CA LEU A 352 -5.62 -12.98 -9.55
C LEU A 352 -4.49 -13.40 -10.48
N SER A 353 -3.56 -14.26 -10.03
CA SER A 353 -2.36 -14.64 -10.77
C SER A 353 -2.71 -15.28 -12.13
N THR A 354 -2.00 -14.88 -13.18
CA THR A 354 -2.20 -15.41 -14.55
C THR A 354 -1.04 -16.25 -15.06
N ILE A 355 0.02 -16.37 -14.26
CA ILE A 355 1.27 -17.09 -14.53
C ILE A 355 1.87 -17.57 -13.20
N ASP A 356 2.89 -18.43 -13.26
CA ASP A 356 3.48 -19.09 -12.08
C ASP A 356 4.71 -18.36 -11.51
N GLU A 357 5.29 -17.41 -12.25
CA GLU A 357 6.57 -16.77 -11.92
C GLU A 357 6.50 -15.80 -10.72
N PHE A 358 5.30 -15.26 -10.45
CA PHE A 358 4.95 -14.37 -9.36
C PHE A 358 3.45 -14.50 -9.07
N ALA A 359 3.01 -13.98 -7.92
CA ALA A 359 1.59 -13.94 -7.57
C ALA A 359 1.05 -12.51 -7.57
N VAL A 360 -0.24 -12.37 -7.89
CA VAL A 360 -1.01 -11.16 -7.68
C VAL A 360 -2.30 -11.54 -6.97
N VAL A 361 -2.58 -10.89 -5.85
CA VAL A 361 -3.72 -11.21 -5.01
C VAL A 361 -4.50 -9.95 -4.66
N ARG A 362 -5.77 -10.15 -4.31
CA ARG A 362 -6.60 -9.15 -3.68
C ARG A 362 -7.06 -9.68 -2.33
N VAL A 363 -6.56 -9.09 -1.26
CA VAL A 363 -6.95 -9.38 0.12
C VAL A 363 -8.04 -8.43 0.55
N LEU A 364 -9.01 -8.96 1.27
CA LEU A 364 -10.10 -8.24 1.91
C LEU A 364 -10.05 -8.55 3.40
N ALA A 365 -10.04 -7.54 4.26
CA ALA A 365 -10.14 -7.71 5.70
C ALA A 365 -11.40 -7.01 6.22
N PRO A 366 -12.56 -7.70 6.24
CA PRO A 366 -13.78 -7.12 6.77
C PRO A 366 -13.57 -6.60 8.21
N GLY A 367 -14.02 -5.38 8.49
CA GLY A 367 -13.87 -4.72 9.79
C GLY A 367 -12.67 -3.77 9.90
N THR A 368 -11.85 -3.65 8.84
CA THR A 368 -10.86 -2.58 8.70
C THR A 368 -11.48 -1.34 8.05
N VAL A 369 -10.99 -0.16 8.40
CA VAL A 369 -11.49 1.12 7.87
C VAL A 369 -10.52 1.67 6.83
N ILE A 370 -11.07 2.31 5.79
CA ILE A 370 -10.29 3.15 4.88
C ILE A 370 -11.08 4.42 4.57
N ASP A 371 -10.44 5.57 4.75
CA ASP A 371 -10.93 6.88 4.32
C ASP A 371 -10.17 7.30 3.05
N ILE A 372 -10.74 6.99 1.89
CA ILE A 372 -10.08 7.16 0.58
C ILE A 372 -9.81 8.64 0.26
N ASP A 373 -10.67 9.55 0.73
CA ASP A 373 -10.50 10.99 0.55
C ASP A 373 -9.28 11.53 1.31
N ARG A 374 -8.90 10.89 2.42
CA ARG A 374 -7.76 11.31 3.25
C ARG A 374 -6.47 10.56 2.95
N VAL A 375 -6.54 9.43 2.26
CA VAL A 375 -5.37 8.64 1.84
C VAL A 375 -4.62 9.29 0.66
N HIS A 376 -5.29 10.08 -0.19
CA HIS A 376 -4.70 10.64 -1.43
C HIS A 376 -4.50 12.17 -1.44
N VAL A 377 -4.88 12.87 -0.36
CA VAL A 377 -4.86 14.33 -0.34
C VAL A 377 -3.77 14.82 0.62
N PRO A 378 -2.74 15.57 0.16
CA PRO A 378 -1.92 16.36 1.06
C PRO A 378 -2.86 17.32 1.78
N MET A 379 -2.82 17.27 3.11
CA MET A 379 -3.75 18.00 3.97
C MET A 379 -3.87 19.46 3.55
N ARG A 380 -5.12 19.92 3.55
CA ARG A 380 -5.49 21.33 3.43
C ARG A 380 -5.07 22.12 4.65
#